data_AF-A0A9E3NU29-F1
#
_entry.id   AF-A0A9E3NU29-F1
#
_cell.length_a   1.000
_cell.length_b   1.000
_cell.length_c   1.000
_cell.angle_alpha   90.00
_cell.angle_beta   90.00
_cell.angle_gamma   90.00
#
_symmetry.space_group_name_H-M   'P 1'
#
loop_
_entity.id
_entity.type
_entity.pdbx_description
1 polymer ?
#
loop_
_entity_poly.entity_id
_entity_poly.type
_entity_poly.pdbx_seq_one_letter_code
_entity_poly.pdbx_strand_id
1 'polypeptide(L)'
;MAFRVGKQEVVRCIVDVPLEGEHGEALCVAYKTTTFWVGAGAYLRDDGYVARPRAESTKYYPLTADQIALYQSEETLPTPLPAYRLPTADYVWGYSLWWLLAVSVAWALIGRAIRERRRAKCAASAEGPVDVGPPELRTDLDRWVADQVAPRLGARERILHQAYATDRDMSSAGVLGAIAAKAYYAVLTDQRLFLLHARVGAFGPLRECIAVDEIPRGEVAAVSVEDDVVAVLLASGEERSLHVKTTKALSNQMRFLHHAPRILSGEGAPVQRASQPLMRASR
;
A
#
# COMPACT_ATOMS: atom_id res chain seq x y z
N MET A 1 -9.45 18.03 8.65
CA MET A 1 -10.79 17.62 8.20
C MET A 1 -11.56 17.13 9.42
N ALA A 2 -12.69 17.74 9.76
CA ALA A 2 -13.55 17.25 10.83
C ALA A 2 -14.31 16.01 10.34
N PHE A 3 -14.26 14.92 11.10
CA PHE A 3 -15.05 13.72 10.82
C PHE A 3 -16.53 14.08 11.00
N ARG A 4 -17.32 14.06 9.92
CA ARG A 4 -18.75 14.34 9.97
C ARG A 4 -19.54 13.03 9.95
N VAL A 5 -20.40 12.86 10.94
CA VAL A 5 -21.39 11.78 11.03
C VAL A 5 -22.76 12.42 11.07
N GLY A 6 -23.67 11.98 10.21
CA GLY A 6 -25.05 12.47 10.20
C GLY A 6 -25.56 12.85 8.82
N LYS A 7 -26.62 13.65 8.79
CA LYS A 7 -27.27 14.09 7.55
C LYS A 7 -26.76 15.48 7.16
N GLN A 8 -26.56 15.68 5.87
CA GLN A 8 -26.38 16.99 5.28
C GLN A 8 -27.47 17.22 4.25
N GLU A 9 -28.21 18.30 4.42
CA GLU A 9 -29.27 18.68 3.50
C GLU A 9 -28.78 19.85 2.63
N VAL A 10 -29.10 19.80 1.34
CA VAL A 10 -28.81 20.86 0.38
C VAL A 10 -30.09 21.15 -0.39
N VAL A 11 -30.49 22.43 -0.41
CA VAL A 11 -31.70 22.89 -1.11
C VAL A 11 -31.28 23.88 -2.19
N ARG A 12 -31.64 23.61 -3.46
CA ARG A 12 -31.29 24.47 -4.60
C ARG A 12 -32.54 25.00 -5.28
N CYS A 13 -32.69 26.34 -5.30
CA CYS A 13 -33.76 27.00 -6.06
C CYS A 13 -33.63 26.67 -7.55
N ILE A 14 -34.78 26.42 -8.18
CA ILE A 14 -34.93 26.19 -9.62
C ILE A 14 -35.57 27.43 -10.26
N VAL A 15 -36.72 27.86 -9.73
CA VAL A 15 -37.51 28.96 -10.29
C VAL A 15 -38.18 29.75 -9.17
N ASP A 16 -38.35 31.04 -9.39
CA ASP A 16 -39.10 31.90 -8.48
C ASP A 16 -40.60 31.77 -8.72
N VAL A 17 -41.39 31.89 -7.65
CA VAL A 17 -42.84 31.75 -7.72
C VAL A 17 -43.53 32.89 -6.97
N PRO A 18 -44.76 33.27 -7.34
CA PRO A 18 -45.52 34.33 -6.67
C PRO A 18 -46.06 33.91 -5.29
N LEU A 19 -45.61 32.78 -4.73
CA LEU A 19 -45.98 32.33 -3.40
C LEU A 19 -45.20 33.11 -2.33
N GLU A 20 -45.91 33.51 -1.29
CA GLU A 20 -45.35 34.12 -0.10
C GLU A 20 -45.35 33.12 1.06
N GLY A 21 -44.30 33.12 1.87
CA GLY A 21 -44.22 32.34 3.11
C GLY A 21 -45.08 32.91 4.23
N GLU A 22 -45.05 32.28 5.40
CA GLU A 22 -45.84 32.69 6.58
C GLU A 22 -45.56 34.14 7.02
N HIS A 23 -44.40 34.69 6.66
CA HIS A 23 -43.99 36.06 6.99
C HIS A 23 -43.97 37.01 5.78
N GLY A 24 -44.65 36.67 4.68
CA GLY A 24 -44.65 37.49 3.46
C GLY A 24 -43.33 37.42 2.68
N GLU A 25 -42.51 36.40 2.93
CA GLU A 25 -41.23 36.24 2.24
C GLU A 25 -41.40 35.60 0.86
N ALA A 26 -40.70 36.13 -0.14
CA ALA A 26 -40.73 35.57 -1.49
C ALA A 26 -40.15 34.15 -1.50
N LEU A 27 -40.90 33.20 -2.05
CA LEU A 27 -40.50 31.81 -2.16
C LEU A 27 -39.96 31.48 -3.56
N CYS A 28 -39.07 30.48 -3.61
CA CYS A 28 -38.67 29.80 -4.83
C CYS A 28 -39.11 28.33 -4.77
N VAL A 29 -39.44 27.74 -5.91
CA VAL A 29 -39.50 26.28 -6.04
C VAL A 29 -38.07 25.77 -6.14
N ALA A 30 -37.73 24.84 -5.28
CA ALA A 30 -36.42 24.24 -5.16
C ALA A 30 -36.53 22.72 -5.18
N TYR A 31 -35.39 22.03 -5.30
CA TYR A 31 -35.29 20.61 -4.95
C TYR A 31 -34.37 20.44 -3.75
N LYS A 32 -34.63 19.40 -2.96
CA LYS A 32 -33.83 19.05 -1.78
C LYS A 32 -33.14 17.72 -1.99
N THR A 33 -31.86 17.68 -1.62
CA THR A 33 -31.09 16.43 -1.51
C THR A 33 -30.57 16.23 -0.10
N THR A 34 -30.63 15.00 0.39
CA THR A 34 -30.05 14.59 1.67
C THR A 34 -28.92 13.59 1.45
N THR A 35 -27.72 13.94 1.93
CA THR A 35 -26.57 13.04 1.96
C THR A 35 -26.34 12.51 3.38
N PHE A 36 -26.22 11.20 3.52
CA PHE A 36 -25.82 10.57 4.78
C PHE A 36 -24.30 10.38 4.83
N TRP A 37 -23.66 10.88 5.88
CA TRP A 37 -22.21 10.87 6.07
C TRP A 37 -21.80 9.93 7.20
N VAL A 38 -20.80 9.09 6.92
CA VAL A 38 -20.06 8.26 7.90
C VAL A 38 -18.57 8.42 7.60
N GLY A 39 -18.02 9.61 7.87
CA GLY A 39 -16.67 10.01 7.43
C GLY A 39 -16.60 10.38 5.93
N ALA A 40 -17.28 9.62 5.08
CA ALA A 40 -17.53 9.90 3.65
C ALA A 40 -19.03 9.74 3.32
N GLY A 41 -19.45 10.20 2.14
CA GLY A 41 -20.85 10.09 1.69
C GLY A 41 -21.22 8.63 1.44
N ALA A 42 -22.17 8.11 2.22
CA ALA A 42 -22.61 6.72 2.15
C ALA A 42 -23.81 6.53 1.21
N TYR A 43 -24.72 7.49 1.16
CA TYR A 43 -25.89 7.45 0.29
C TYR A 43 -26.44 8.86 0.06
N LEU A 44 -26.93 9.12 -1.16
CA LEU A 44 -27.63 10.33 -1.56
C LEU A 44 -29.11 10.03 -1.80
N ARG A 45 -29.98 10.78 -1.14
CA ARG A 45 -31.43 10.76 -1.36
C ARG A 45 -31.88 12.04 -2.07
N ASP A 46 -32.70 11.87 -3.11
CA ASP A 46 -33.51 12.95 -3.66
C ASP A 46 -34.80 13.04 -2.84
N ASP A 47 -35.05 14.18 -2.19
CA ASP A 47 -36.25 14.40 -1.38
C ASP A 47 -37.38 15.07 -2.19
N GLY A 48 -37.14 15.41 -3.46
CA GLY A 48 -38.15 16.01 -4.34
C GLY A 48 -38.23 17.54 -4.26
N TYR A 49 -39.36 18.07 -4.73
CA TYR A 49 -39.62 19.51 -4.73
C TYR A 49 -39.95 20.05 -3.34
N VAL A 50 -39.44 21.23 -3.03
CA VAL A 50 -39.72 21.98 -1.80
C VAL A 50 -39.90 23.46 -2.14
N ALA A 51 -40.64 24.20 -1.33
CA ALA A 51 -40.63 25.66 -1.39
C ALA A 51 -39.55 26.18 -0.43
N ARG A 52 -38.72 27.12 -0.87
CA ARG A 52 -37.65 27.70 -0.05
C ARG A 52 -37.79 29.22 0.00
N PRO A 53 -37.73 29.87 1.18
CA PRO A 53 -37.52 31.31 1.26
C PRO A 53 -36.25 31.72 0.53
N ARG A 54 -36.29 32.84 -0.21
CA ARG A 54 -35.06 33.35 -0.84
C ARG A 54 -34.03 33.84 0.17
N ALA A 55 -34.50 34.49 1.23
CA ALA A 55 -33.66 35.11 2.25
C ALA A 55 -32.97 34.09 3.17
N GLU A 56 -33.55 32.89 3.33
CA GLU A 56 -33.07 31.87 4.26
C GLU A 56 -32.79 30.54 3.56
N SER A 57 -31.52 30.12 3.55
CA SER A 57 -31.10 28.90 2.85
C SER A 57 -31.35 27.60 3.63
N THR A 58 -31.60 27.70 4.94
CA THR A 58 -31.78 26.56 5.85
C THR A 58 -33.24 26.18 6.06
N LYS A 59 -34.18 27.12 5.86
CA LYS A 59 -35.62 26.86 5.96
C LYS A 59 -36.16 26.36 4.62
N TYR A 60 -37.11 25.44 4.68
CA TYR A 60 -37.85 24.97 3.53
C TYR A 60 -39.21 24.40 3.98
N TYR A 61 -40.16 24.40 3.07
CA TYR A 61 -41.50 23.84 3.24
C TYR A 61 -41.63 22.64 2.29
N PRO A 62 -41.86 21.42 2.80
CA PRO A 62 -42.06 20.26 1.95
C PRO A 62 -43.35 20.44 1.13
N LEU A 63 -43.27 20.21 -0.18
CA LEU A 63 -44.43 20.25 -1.07
C LEU A 63 -44.93 18.82 -1.30
N THR A 64 -46.10 18.50 -0.77
CA THR A 64 -46.77 17.23 -1.09
C THR A 64 -47.38 17.27 -2.49
N ALA A 65 -47.67 16.10 -3.07
CA ALA A 65 -48.32 16.03 -4.37
C ALA A 65 -49.66 16.78 -4.41
N ASP A 66 -50.44 16.71 -3.34
CA ASP A 66 -51.73 17.40 -3.21
C ASP A 66 -51.55 18.92 -3.16
N GLN A 67 -50.54 19.41 -2.43
CA GLN A 67 -50.21 20.83 -2.38
C GLN A 67 -49.73 21.34 -3.75
N ILE A 68 -48.91 20.55 -4.46
CA ILE A 68 -48.46 20.90 -5.81
C ILE A 68 -49.66 21.02 -6.74
N ALA A 69 -50.58 20.05 -6.73
CA ALA A 69 -51.78 20.07 -7.57
C ALA A 69 -52.69 21.28 -7.24
N LEU A 70 -52.87 21.59 -5.95
CA LEU A 70 -53.62 22.75 -5.51
C LEU A 70 -53.01 24.06 -6.04
N TYR A 71 -51.74 24.31 -5.76
CA TYR A 71 -51.08 25.55 -6.20
C TYR A 71 -50.95 25.67 -7.73
N GLN A 72 -50.86 24.54 -8.45
CA GLN A 72 -50.93 24.53 -9.91
C GLN A 72 -52.32 24.90 -10.44
N SER A 73 -53.39 24.46 -9.76
CA SER A 73 -54.77 24.83 -10.12
C SER A 73 -55.09 26.31 -9.86
N GLU A 74 -54.38 26.92 -8.91
CA GLU A 74 -54.46 28.35 -8.60
C GLU A 74 -53.51 29.21 -9.45
N GLU A 75 -52.79 28.60 -10.41
CA GLU A 75 -51.77 29.26 -11.24
C GLU A 75 -50.62 29.91 -10.45
N THR A 76 -50.46 29.57 -9.16
CA THR A 76 -49.36 30.04 -8.31
C THR A 76 -48.08 29.21 -8.48
N LEU A 77 -48.20 27.99 -9.02
CA LEU A 77 -47.09 27.16 -9.48
C LEU A 77 -47.15 26.90 -11.00
N PRO A 78 -46.00 26.80 -11.68
CA PRO A 78 -45.94 26.44 -13.10
C PRO A 78 -46.45 25.02 -13.36
N THR A 79 -47.18 24.85 -14.46
CA THR A 79 -47.72 23.56 -14.92
C THR A 79 -47.23 23.28 -16.35
N PRO A 80 -46.35 22.26 -16.57
CA PRO A 80 -45.78 21.34 -15.59
C PRO A 80 -44.70 21.99 -14.70
N LEU A 81 -44.35 21.34 -13.59
CA LEU A 81 -43.20 21.77 -12.78
C LEU A 81 -41.91 21.72 -13.61
N PRO A 82 -40.98 22.68 -13.42
CA PRO A 82 -39.71 22.67 -14.12
C PRO A 82 -38.93 21.39 -13.80
N ALA A 83 -38.56 20.63 -14.81
CA ALA A 83 -37.72 19.46 -14.63
C ALA A 83 -36.35 19.88 -14.07
N TYR A 84 -35.91 19.22 -13.00
CA TYR A 84 -34.54 19.35 -12.50
C TYR A 84 -33.75 18.09 -12.75
N ARG A 85 -32.42 18.23 -12.71
CA ARG A 85 -31.48 17.11 -12.73
C ARG A 85 -30.50 17.30 -11.60
N LEU A 86 -30.29 16.25 -10.82
CA LEU A 86 -29.25 16.23 -9.81
C LEU A 86 -27.89 16.32 -10.51
N PRO A 87 -27.01 17.27 -10.13
CA PRO A 87 -25.66 17.33 -10.66
C PRO A 87 -24.94 16.00 -10.45
N THR A 88 -24.24 15.50 -11.47
CA THR A 88 -23.46 14.25 -11.38
C THR A 88 -22.47 14.27 -10.22
N ALA A 89 -21.92 15.46 -9.90
CA ALA A 89 -21.04 15.66 -8.76
C ALA A 89 -21.71 15.27 -7.43
N ASP A 90 -22.99 15.58 -7.23
CA ASP A 90 -23.69 15.29 -5.98
C ASP A 90 -23.80 13.76 -5.77
N TYR A 91 -23.98 12.98 -6.85
CA TYR A 91 -23.92 11.51 -6.79
C TYR A 91 -22.52 10.99 -6.45
N VAL A 92 -21.47 11.51 -7.11
CA VAL A 92 -20.10 11.07 -6.84
C VAL A 92 -19.73 11.31 -5.37
N TRP A 93 -20.08 12.47 -4.83
CA TRP A 93 -19.83 12.81 -3.43
C TRP A 93 -20.71 12.01 -2.46
N GLY A 94 -22.00 11.86 -2.77
CA GLY A 94 -22.95 11.14 -1.94
C GLY A 94 -22.69 9.64 -1.83
N TYR A 95 -21.95 9.05 -2.77
CA TYR A 95 -21.53 7.65 -2.77
C TYR A 95 -20.01 7.48 -2.64
N SER A 96 -19.28 8.51 -2.21
CA SER A 96 -17.82 8.49 -2.09
C SER A 96 -17.28 7.37 -1.18
N LEU A 97 -18.02 6.97 -0.14
CA LEU A 97 -17.65 5.86 0.74
C LEU A 97 -17.50 4.54 -0.02
N TRP A 98 -18.44 4.24 -0.93
CA TRP A 98 -18.43 3.01 -1.70
C TRP A 98 -17.29 2.96 -2.71
N TRP A 99 -16.96 4.11 -3.31
CA TRP A 99 -15.79 4.23 -4.17
C TRP A 99 -14.49 3.97 -3.40
N LEU A 100 -14.34 4.54 -2.20
CA LEU A 100 -13.18 4.28 -1.35
C LEU A 100 -13.05 2.80 -0.98
N LEU A 101 -14.17 2.15 -0.63
CA LEU A 101 -14.20 0.73 -0.30
C LEU A 101 -13.85 -0.14 -1.51
N ALA A 102 -14.46 0.14 -2.67
CA ALA A 102 -14.20 -0.59 -3.91
C ALA A 102 -12.73 -0.48 -4.35
N VAL A 103 -12.15 0.73 -4.32
CA VAL A 103 -10.74 0.95 -4.62
C VAL A 103 -9.83 0.21 -3.63
N SER A 104 -10.15 0.23 -2.34
CA SER A 104 -9.36 -0.45 -1.31
C SER A 104 -9.35 -1.97 -1.51
N VAL A 105 -10.52 -2.56 -1.81
CA VAL A 105 -10.64 -3.99 -2.12
C VAL A 105 -9.89 -4.34 -3.39
N ALA A 106 -10.07 -3.56 -4.46
CA ALA A 106 -9.37 -3.77 -5.73
C ALA A 106 -7.84 -3.73 -5.53
N TRP A 107 -7.33 -2.75 -4.77
CA TRP A 107 -5.91 -2.63 -4.46
C TRP A 107 -5.37 -3.84 -3.68
N ALA A 108 -6.12 -4.33 -2.68
CA ALA A 108 -5.75 -5.50 -1.91
C ALA A 108 -5.67 -6.77 -2.79
N LEU A 109 -6.63 -6.96 -3.70
CA LEU A 109 -6.66 -8.08 -4.64
C LEU A 109 -5.50 -8.01 -5.65
N ILE A 110 -5.23 -6.82 -6.22
CA ILE A 110 -4.09 -6.60 -7.11
C ILE A 110 -2.78 -6.90 -6.38
N GLY A 111 -2.60 -6.38 -5.17
CA GLY A 111 -1.42 -6.63 -4.35
C GLY A 111 -1.23 -8.12 -4.06
N ARG A 112 -2.33 -8.84 -3.74
CA ARG A 112 -2.30 -10.29 -3.54
C ARG A 112 -1.88 -11.04 -4.82
N ALA A 113 -2.49 -10.72 -5.96
CA ALA A 113 -2.17 -11.37 -7.23
C ALA A 113 -0.70 -11.12 -7.64
N ILE A 114 -0.16 -9.93 -7.40
CA ILE A 114 1.26 -9.63 -7.64
C ILE A 114 2.16 -10.47 -6.74
N ARG A 115 1.83 -10.60 -5.43
CA ARG A 115 2.60 -11.44 -4.50
C ARG A 115 2.57 -12.91 -4.90
N GLU A 116 1.41 -13.45 -5.25
CA GLU A 116 1.28 -14.84 -5.72
C GLU A 116 2.08 -15.10 -6.99
N ARG A 117 2.05 -14.18 -7.97
CA ARG A 117 2.89 -14.27 -9.18
C ARG A 117 4.38 -14.23 -8.86
N ARG A 118 4.80 -13.39 -7.90
CA ARG A 118 6.21 -13.35 -7.46
C ARG A 118 6.60 -14.66 -6.79
N ARG A 119 5.78 -15.18 -5.87
CA ARG A 119 6.00 -16.48 -5.22
C ARG A 119 6.09 -17.62 -6.22
N ALA A 120 5.21 -17.66 -7.23
CA ALA A 120 5.26 -18.66 -8.29
C ALA A 120 6.55 -18.57 -9.12
N LYS A 121 6.99 -17.36 -9.46
CA LYS A 121 8.29 -17.16 -10.14
C LYS A 121 9.46 -17.58 -9.26
N CYS A 122 9.43 -17.27 -7.96
CA CYS A 122 10.46 -17.71 -7.03
C CYS A 122 10.50 -19.23 -6.89
N ALA A 123 9.34 -19.89 -6.83
CA ALA A 123 9.23 -21.34 -6.78
C ALA A 123 9.77 -21.99 -8.07
N ALA A 124 9.41 -21.47 -9.24
CA ALA A 124 9.93 -21.97 -10.52
C ALA A 124 11.45 -21.79 -10.63
N SER A 125 12.00 -20.65 -10.19
CA SER A 125 13.45 -20.43 -10.15
C SER A 125 14.16 -21.34 -9.14
N ALA A 126 13.50 -21.71 -8.04
CA ALA A 126 14.09 -22.58 -7.02
C ALA A 126 14.37 -24.01 -7.53
N GLU A 127 13.68 -24.46 -8.58
CA GLU A 127 13.89 -25.77 -9.22
C GLU A 127 15.07 -25.80 -10.19
N GLY A 128 15.59 -24.63 -10.62
CA GLY A 128 16.74 -24.55 -11.52
C GLY A 128 18.07 -25.01 -10.89
N PRO A 129 19.12 -25.26 -11.69
CA PRO A 129 20.46 -25.49 -11.16
C PRO A 129 20.97 -24.23 -10.41
N VAL A 130 21.70 -24.44 -9.31
CA VAL A 130 22.32 -23.32 -8.58
C VAL A 130 23.39 -22.69 -9.46
N ASP A 131 23.27 -21.39 -9.74
CA ASP A 131 24.32 -20.63 -10.42
C ASP A 131 25.46 -20.39 -9.43
N VAL A 132 26.52 -21.19 -9.55
CA VAL A 132 27.78 -21.06 -8.80
C VAL A 132 28.84 -20.28 -9.57
N GLY A 133 28.45 -19.63 -10.67
CA GLY A 133 29.32 -18.75 -11.43
C GLY A 133 29.69 -17.47 -10.66
N PRO A 134 30.75 -16.76 -11.10
CA PRO A 134 31.06 -15.45 -10.56
C PRO A 134 29.88 -14.48 -10.81
N PRO A 135 29.67 -13.50 -9.92
CA PRO A 135 28.63 -12.51 -10.10
C PRO A 135 28.85 -11.71 -11.38
N GLU A 136 27.77 -11.39 -12.08
CA GLU A 136 27.82 -10.40 -13.14
C GLU A 136 28.04 -9.01 -12.50
N LEU A 137 29.17 -8.36 -12.78
CA LEU A 137 29.49 -7.04 -12.22
C LEU A 137 29.08 -5.91 -13.19
N ARG A 138 27.78 -5.82 -13.48
CA ARG A 138 27.26 -4.90 -14.51
C ARG A 138 27.23 -3.45 -14.04
N THR A 139 26.84 -3.20 -12.80
CA THR A 139 26.66 -1.84 -12.27
C THR A 139 27.90 -1.33 -11.53
N ASP A 140 27.98 0.00 -11.33
CA ASP A 140 29.04 0.58 -10.48
C ASP A 140 28.95 0.10 -9.04
N LEU A 141 27.74 -0.21 -8.56
CA LEU A 141 27.54 -0.70 -7.21
C LEU A 141 28.02 -2.16 -7.08
N ASP A 142 27.80 -3.01 -8.08
CA ASP A 142 28.33 -4.38 -8.10
C ASP A 142 29.86 -4.36 -7.96
N ARG A 143 30.52 -3.50 -8.75
CA ARG A 143 31.98 -3.31 -8.73
C ARG A 143 32.47 -2.78 -7.39
N TRP A 144 31.83 -1.72 -6.88
CA TRP A 144 32.19 -1.15 -5.58
C TRP A 144 32.07 -2.20 -4.45
N VAL A 145 30.97 -2.97 -4.40
CA VAL A 145 30.79 -4.04 -3.41
C VAL A 145 31.86 -5.12 -3.56
N ALA A 146 32.19 -5.53 -4.78
CA ALA A 146 33.26 -6.50 -5.04
C ALA A 146 34.63 -5.99 -4.55
N ASP A 147 34.95 -4.73 -4.82
CA ASP A 147 36.20 -4.09 -4.39
C ASP A 147 36.32 -4.01 -2.86
N GLN A 148 35.21 -3.78 -2.14
CA GLN A 148 35.23 -3.78 -0.66
C GLN A 148 35.52 -5.17 -0.07
N VAL A 149 35.07 -6.24 -0.71
CA VAL A 149 35.25 -7.62 -0.22
C VAL A 149 36.57 -8.23 -0.67
N ALA A 150 37.09 -7.85 -1.84
CA ALA A 150 38.27 -8.46 -2.45
C ALA A 150 39.49 -8.61 -1.50
N PRO A 151 39.87 -7.61 -0.67
CA PRO A 151 41.01 -7.75 0.25
C PRO A 151 40.81 -8.76 1.38
N ARG A 152 39.56 -9.18 1.62
CA ARG A 152 39.17 -10.10 2.69
C ARG A 152 39.00 -11.53 2.21
N LEU A 153 38.92 -11.75 0.90
CA LEU A 153 38.72 -13.08 0.32
C LEU A 153 39.94 -13.97 0.60
N GLY A 154 39.67 -15.22 1.01
CA GLY A 154 40.68 -16.25 1.13
C GLY A 154 41.27 -16.64 -0.22
N ALA A 155 42.38 -17.38 -0.20
CA ALA A 155 42.97 -17.90 -1.43
C ALA A 155 41.95 -18.81 -2.15
N ARG A 156 41.54 -18.41 -3.37
CA ARG A 156 40.53 -19.08 -4.22
C ARG A 156 39.07 -18.94 -3.77
N GLU A 157 38.79 -18.17 -2.72
CA GLU A 157 37.41 -17.83 -2.38
C GLU A 157 36.83 -16.92 -3.46
N ARG A 158 35.58 -17.17 -3.86
CA ARG A 158 34.91 -16.43 -4.93
C ARG A 158 33.58 -15.88 -4.46
N ILE A 159 33.31 -14.64 -4.85
CA ILE A 159 31.97 -14.07 -4.73
C ILE A 159 31.05 -14.85 -5.68
N LEU A 160 29.84 -15.16 -5.21
CA LEU A 160 28.79 -15.80 -5.98
C LEU A 160 27.66 -14.80 -6.25
N HIS A 161 27.13 -14.19 -5.19
CA HIS A 161 25.99 -13.28 -5.28
C HIS A 161 26.13 -12.07 -4.35
N GLN A 162 25.49 -10.97 -4.71
CA GLN A 162 25.45 -9.73 -3.93
C GLN A 162 23.99 -9.29 -3.77
N ALA A 163 23.64 -8.69 -2.65
CA ALA A 163 22.31 -8.16 -2.40
C ALA A 163 22.35 -6.95 -1.47
N TYR A 164 21.37 -6.07 -1.63
CA TYR A 164 21.08 -5.05 -0.64
C TYR A 164 20.00 -5.57 0.32
N ALA A 165 20.29 -5.55 1.62
CA ALA A 165 19.36 -5.95 2.67
C ALA A 165 19.27 -4.92 3.80
N THR A 166 18.18 -4.98 4.56
CA THR A 166 18.03 -4.30 5.85
C THR A 166 17.69 -5.28 6.97
N ASP A 167 17.93 -4.90 8.22
CA ASP A 167 17.57 -5.73 9.39
C ASP A 167 16.06 -5.79 9.67
N ARG A 168 15.26 -4.96 9.00
CA ARG A 168 13.81 -4.85 9.13
C ARG A 168 13.16 -4.38 7.84
N ASP A 169 11.87 -4.62 7.71
CA ASP A 169 11.07 -4.11 6.59
C ASP A 169 10.91 -2.58 6.67
N MET A 170 11.50 -1.87 5.71
CA MET A 170 11.40 -0.41 5.63
C MET A 170 10.02 0.09 5.19
N SER A 171 9.21 -0.75 4.55
CA SER A 171 7.90 -0.34 4.02
C SER A 171 6.84 -0.17 5.12
N SER A 172 6.99 -0.90 6.23
CA SER A 172 6.10 -0.83 7.40
C SER A 172 6.61 0.10 8.50
N ALA A 173 7.91 0.37 8.56
CA ALA A 173 8.54 1.05 9.71
C ALA A 173 8.33 2.59 9.77
N GLY A 174 7.73 3.20 8.74
CA GLY A 174 7.57 4.65 8.66
C GLY A 174 8.90 5.43 8.61
N VAL A 175 8.83 6.77 8.66
CA VAL A 175 10.03 7.63 8.53
C VAL A 175 11.01 7.43 9.68
N LEU A 176 10.53 7.31 10.92
CA LEU A 176 11.38 7.10 12.09
C LEU A 176 12.03 5.71 12.10
N GLY A 177 11.29 4.66 11.70
CA GLY A 177 11.83 3.32 11.65
C GLY A 177 12.86 3.14 10.53
N ALA A 178 12.77 3.90 9.45
CA ALA A 178 13.78 3.93 8.40
C ALA A 178 15.15 4.46 8.88
N ILE A 179 15.17 5.40 9.83
CA ILE A 179 16.41 5.97 10.39
C ILE A 179 17.14 4.96 11.28
N ALA A 180 16.38 4.12 12.01
CA ALA A 180 16.94 3.12 12.92
C ALA A 180 17.29 1.79 12.24
N ALA A 181 16.91 1.61 10.97
CA ALA A 181 17.20 0.39 10.23
C ALA A 181 18.70 0.28 9.93
N LYS A 182 19.25 -0.91 10.12
CA LYS A 182 20.61 -1.22 9.66
C LYS A 182 20.53 -1.67 8.21
N ALA A 183 21.39 -1.11 7.36
CA ALA A 183 21.52 -1.52 5.98
C ALA A 183 22.80 -2.32 5.77
N TYR A 184 22.70 -3.32 4.91
CA TYR A 184 23.79 -4.22 4.56
C TYR A 184 23.91 -4.35 3.05
N TYR A 185 25.13 -4.38 2.55
CA TYR A 185 25.42 -5.11 1.32
C TYR A 185 25.83 -6.53 1.70
N ALA A 186 24.93 -7.47 1.48
CA ALA A 186 25.15 -8.89 1.71
C ALA A 186 25.92 -9.48 0.52
N VAL A 187 27.06 -10.11 0.78
CA VAL A 187 27.90 -10.72 -0.24
C VAL A 187 28.11 -12.18 0.11
N LEU A 188 27.55 -13.05 -0.72
CA LEU A 188 27.66 -14.49 -0.57
C LEU A 188 28.85 -15.01 -1.37
N THR A 189 29.76 -15.71 -0.69
CA THR A 189 30.87 -16.45 -1.32
C THR A 189 30.62 -17.95 -1.27
N ASP A 190 31.55 -18.72 -1.81
CA ASP A 190 31.55 -20.18 -1.67
C ASP A 190 31.87 -20.67 -0.24
N GLN A 191 32.38 -19.79 0.64
CA GLN A 191 32.81 -20.14 2.00
C GLN A 191 32.04 -19.44 3.13
N ARG A 192 31.51 -18.23 2.90
CA ARG A 192 30.89 -17.40 3.96
C ARG A 192 29.94 -16.34 3.41
N LEU A 193 29.19 -15.71 4.31
CA LEU A 193 28.36 -14.56 4.04
C LEU A 193 28.99 -13.32 4.69
N PHE A 194 29.32 -12.32 3.89
CA PHE A 194 29.72 -11.00 4.39
C PHE A 194 28.51 -10.08 4.48
N LEU A 195 28.44 -9.28 5.54
CA LEU A 195 27.48 -8.19 5.71
C LEU A 195 28.26 -6.88 5.85
N LEU A 196 28.33 -6.10 4.77
CA LEU A 196 28.95 -4.79 4.77
C LEU A 196 27.93 -3.75 5.29
N HIS A 197 28.14 -3.24 6.50
CA HIS A 197 27.25 -2.26 7.12
C HIS A 197 27.36 -0.91 6.39
N ALA A 198 26.21 -0.36 6.01
CA ALA A 198 26.08 0.93 5.35
C ALA A 198 25.00 1.77 6.05
N ARG A 199 25.04 3.12 5.93
CA ARG A 199 23.91 3.94 6.39
C ARG A 199 22.81 3.94 5.34
N VAL A 200 21.58 4.04 5.83
CA VAL A 200 20.40 4.25 5.00
C VAL A 200 20.32 5.73 4.62
N GLY A 201 20.46 6.03 3.33
CA GLY A 201 20.15 7.32 2.74
C GLY A 201 18.70 7.39 2.24
N ALA A 202 18.27 8.58 1.81
CA ALA A 202 16.91 8.82 1.30
C ALA A 202 16.54 7.93 0.09
N PHE A 203 17.54 7.46 -0.65
CA PHE A 203 17.37 6.64 -1.86
C PHE A 203 17.87 5.20 -1.70
N GLY A 204 18.12 4.75 -0.47
CA GLY A 204 18.73 3.45 -0.17
C GLY A 204 20.10 3.56 0.48
N PRO A 205 20.85 2.46 0.59
CA PRO A 205 22.12 2.45 1.29
C PRO A 205 23.13 3.36 0.59
N LEU A 206 23.91 4.09 1.36
CA LEU A 206 25.01 4.88 0.82
C LEU A 206 26.16 3.93 0.43
N ARG A 207 27.02 4.38 -0.51
CA ARG A 207 28.23 3.64 -0.92
C ARG A 207 29.34 3.84 0.10
N GLU A 208 29.11 3.35 1.30
CA GLU A 208 30.05 3.40 2.40
C GLU A 208 30.04 2.06 3.14
N CYS A 209 31.19 1.69 3.69
CA CYS A 209 31.36 0.48 4.49
C CYS A 209 31.84 0.92 5.88
N ILE A 210 30.95 0.87 6.86
CA ILE A 210 31.25 1.27 8.24
C ILE A 210 31.88 0.11 9.01
N ALA A 211 31.34 -1.09 8.82
CA ALA A 211 31.75 -2.31 9.48
C ALA A 211 31.51 -3.50 8.55
N VAL A 212 32.19 -4.62 8.82
CA VAL A 212 32.03 -5.87 8.08
C VAL A 212 31.82 -6.97 9.09
N ASP A 213 30.67 -7.63 9.01
CA ASP A 213 30.45 -8.89 9.71
C ASP A 213 30.67 -10.06 8.75
N GLU A 214 31.24 -11.14 9.25
CA GLU A 214 31.53 -12.34 8.50
C GLU A 214 30.85 -13.52 9.18
N ILE A 215 30.08 -14.28 8.41
CA ILE A 215 29.38 -15.47 8.89
C ILE A 215 29.92 -16.67 8.11
N PRO A 216 30.86 -17.44 8.68
CA PRO A 216 31.32 -18.68 8.07
C PRO A 216 30.16 -19.61 7.76
N ARG A 217 30.17 -20.27 6.60
CA ARG A 217 29.09 -21.18 6.20
C ARG A 217 28.89 -22.32 7.20
N GLY A 218 29.97 -22.77 7.86
CA GLY A 218 29.91 -23.79 8.91
C GLY A 218 29.19 -23.34 10.19
N GLU A 219 28.99 -22.03 10.39
CA GLU A 219 28.22 -21.49 11.52
C GLU A 219 26.73 -21.33 11.18
N VAL A 220 26.32 -21.56 9.93
CA VAL A 220 24.91 -21.46 9.53
C VAL A 220 24.21 -22.79 9.80
N ALA A 221 23.29 -22.77 10.77
CA ALA A 221 22.50 -23.95 11.14
C ALA A 221 21.31 -24.16 10.20
N ALA A 222 20.62 -23.08 9.81
CA ALA A 222 19.51 -23.14 8.87
C ALA A 222 19.36 -21.82 8.12
N VAL A 223 18.81 -21.88 6.91
CA VAL A 223 18.40 -20.69 6.16
C VAL A 223 16.98 -20.89 5.65
N SER A 224 16.14 -19.90 5.86
CA SER A 224 14.79 -19.85 5.30
C SER A 224 14.61 -18.56 4.49
N VAL A 225 13.75 -18.64 3.47
CA VAL A 225 13.35 -17.48 2.68
C VAL A 225 11.84 -17.39 2.66
N GLU A 226 11.33 -16.25 3.12
CA GLU A 226 9.92 -15.90 3.03
C GLU A 226 9.80 -14.56 2.30
N ASP A 227 9.16 -14.59 1.14
CA ASP A 227 9.03 -13.45 0.22
C ASP A 227 10.39 -12.82 -0.14
N ASP A 228 10.74 -11.69 0.47
CA ASP A 228 12.01 -10.96 0.27
C ASP A 228 12.92 -10.99 1.52
N VAL A 229 12.59 -11.81 2.51
CA VAL A 229 13.36 -11.95 3.75
C VAL A 229 14.17 -13.24 3.71
N VAL A 230 15.48 -13.12 3.87
CA VAL A 230 16.39 -14.25 4.12
C VAL A 230 16.67 -14.30 5.62
N ALA A 231 16.16 -15.30 6.32
CA ALA A 231 16.47 -15.54 7.72
C ALA A 231 17.59 -16.59 7.82
N VAL A 232 18.69 -16.20 8.46
CA VAL A 232 19.86 -17.05 8.69
C VAL A 232 19.92 -17.38 10.18
N LEU A 233 19.65 -18.63 10.53
CA LEU A 233 19.81 -19.14 11.89
C LEU A 233 21.24 -19.66 12.06
N LEU A 234 21.96 -19.09 13.01
CA LEU A 234 23.32 -19.49 13.34
C LEU A 234 23.33 -20.67 14.31
N ALA A 235 24.44 -21.41 14.36
CA ALA A 235 24.67 -22.52 15.28
C ALA A 235 24.60 -22.09 16.76
N SER A 236 24.84 -20.80 17.04
CA SER A 236 24.64 -20.18 18.35
C SER A 236 23.17 -20.06 18.77
N GLY A 237 22.23 -20.25 17.84
CA GLY A 237 20.80 -19.96 18.03
C GLY A 237 20.41 -18.51 17.72
N GLU A 238 21.36 -17.64 17.37
CA GLU A 238 21.06 -16.28 16.90
C GLU A 238 20.44 -16.30 15.51
N GLU A 239 19.35 -15.55 15.32
CA GLU A 239 18.69 -15.39 14.03
C GLU A 239 19.04 -14.01 13.42
N ARG A 240 19.47 -14.02 12.16
CA ARG A 240 19.74 -12.82 11.36
C ARG A 240 18.72 -12.71 10.24
N SER A 241 17.81 -11.74 10.34
CA SER A 241 16.83 -11.44 9.28
C SER A 241 17.38 -10.40 8.32
N LEU A 242 17.42 -10.73 7.03
CA LEU A 242 17.88 -9.87 5.95
C LEU A 242 16.71 -9.58 4.99
N HIS A 243 16.13 -8.38 5.08
CA HIS A 243 15.06 -7.91 4.20
C HIS A 243 15.67 -7.37 2.89
N VAL A 244 15.68 -8.18 1.83
CA VAL A 244 16.33 -7.90 0.55
C VAL A 244 15.43 -7.08 -0.36
N LYS A 245 15.63 -5.76 -0.37
CA LYS A 245 14.79 -4.85 -1.17
C LYS A 245 15.13 -4.94 -2.65
N THR A 246 14.20 -5.37 -3.50
CA THR A 246 14.39 -5.42 -4.96
C THR A 246 14.88 -4.08 -5.52
N THR A 247 16.08 -4.07 -6.12
CA THR A 247 16.68 -2.90 -6.76
C THR A 247 17.32 -3.29 -8.09
N LYS A 248 17.42 -2.30 -9.00
CA LYS A 248 18.20 -2.43 -10.24
C LYS A 248 19.67 -2.06 -10.07
N ALA A 249 20.04 -1.57 -8.88
CA ALA A 249 21.40 -1.11 -8.59
C ALA A 249 22.37 -2.29 -8.41
N LEU A 250 21.90 -3.47 -8.04
CA LEU A 250 22.71 -4.70 -7.99
C LEU A 250 22.16 -5.71 -9.00
N SER A 251 23.00 -6.15 -9.94
CA SER A 251 22.53 -6.91 -11.10
C SER A 251 22.24 -8.38 -10.81
N ASN A 252 22.79 -8.94 -9.74
CA ASN A 252 22.65 -10.34 -9.33
C ASN A 252 21.77 -10.56 -8.08
N GLN A 253 21.10 -9.52 -7.59
CA GLN A 253 20.37 -9.58 -6.31
C GLN A 253 19.21 -10.59 -6.32
N MET A 254 18.52 -10.75 -7.44
CA MET A 254 17.47 -11.78 -7.52
C MET A 254 18.07 -13.19 -7.42
N ARG A 255 19.27 -13.42 -7.96
CA ARG A 255 19.96 -14.70 -7.81
C ARG A 255 20.38 -14.94 -6.37
N PHE A 256 20.81 -13.90 -5.64
CA PHE A 256 21.05 -13.99 -4.20
C PHE A 256 19.82 -14.54 -3.46
N LEU A 257 18.63 -13.94 -3.67
CA LEU A 257 17.41 -14.39 -3.02
C LEU A 257 17.06 -15.85 -3.31
N HIS A 258 17.27 -16.31 -4.54
CA HIS A 258 16.95 -17.67 -4.95
C HIS A 258 17.98 -18.70 -4.48
N HIS A 259 19.26 -18.35 -4.49
CA HIS A 259 20.33 -19.32 -4.28
C HIS A 259 20.92 -19.28 -2.87
N ALA A 260 20.79 -18.16 -2.14
CA ALA A 260 21.35 -18.03 -0.80
C ALA A 260 20.92 -19.17 0.14
N PRO A 261 19.66 -19.63 0.19
CA PRO A 261 19.29 -20.76 1.05
C PRO A 261 20.00 -22.05 0.67
N ARG A 262 20.09 -22.35 -0.62
CA ARG A 262 20.69 -23.59 -1.12
C ARG A 262 22.20 -23.60 -0.95
N ILE A 263 22.84 -22.46 -1.19
CA ILE A 263 24.26 -22.29 -0.99
C ILE A 263 24.56 -22.33 0.51
N LEU A 264 23.94 -21.49 1.34
CA LEU A 264 24.27 -21.41 2.76
C LEU A 264 23.97 -22.68 3.55
N SER A 265 22.89 -23.41 3.24
CA SER A 265 22.54 -24.64 3.96
C SER A 265 23.46 -25.84 3.67
N GLY A 266 24.31 -25.78 2.64
CA GLY A 266 25.15 -26.94 2.26
C GLY A 266 24.43 -27.95 1.36
N GLU A 267 25.19 -28.70 0.55
CA GLU A 267 24.63 -29.82 -0.22
C GLU A 267 24.20 -30.93 0.76
N GLY A 268 22.89 -31.05 1.00
CA GLY A 268 22.29 -32.14 1.78
C GLY A 268 21.47 -31.72 3.00
N ALA A 269 21.52 -30.46 3.43
CA ALA A 269 20.60 -29.99 4.46
C ALA A 269 19.21 -29.77 3.84
N PRO A 270 18.13 -30.35 4.41
CA PRO A 270 16.79 -30.11 3.91
C PRO A 270 16.47 -28.61 4.07
N VAL A 271 16.13 -27.94 2.96
CA VAL A 271 15.58 -26.59 3.01
C VAL A 271 14.27 -26.69 3.79
N GLN A 272 14.30 -26.30 5.07
CA GLN A 272 13.08 -26.18 5.86
C GLN A 272 12.28 -25.04 5.24
N ARG A 273 11.26 -25.38 4.43
CA ARG A 273 10.19 -24.43 4.14
C ARG A 273 9.67 -23.99 5.49
N ALA A 274 9.67 -22.68 5.76
CA ALA A 274 9.10 -22.13 6.98
C ALA A 274 7.76 -22.81 7.20
N SER A 275 7.72 -23.72 8.18
CA SER A 275 6.51 -24.39 8.60
C SER A 275 5.55 -23.26 8.91
N GLN A 276 4.34 -23.31 8.32
CA GLN A 276 3.27 -22.32 8.49
C GLN A 276 3.37 -21.68 9.87
N PRO A 277 3.34 -20.33 9.97
CA PRO A 277 3.54 -19.64 11.23
C PRO A 277 2.70 -20.33 12.28
N LEU A 278 3.38 -21.00 13.22
CA LEU A 278 2.78 -21.62 14.38
C LEU A 278 1.89 -20.52 14.94
N MET A 279 0.57 -20.65 14.77
CA MET A 279 -0.38 -19.67 15.27
C MET A 279 -0.04 -19.55 16.75
N ARG A 280 0.68 -18.48 17.12
CA ARG A 280 0.93 -18.16 18.51
C ARG A 280 -0.46 -17.89 19.05
N ALA A 281 -0.97 -18.86 19.80
CA ALA A 281 -2.18 -18.69 20.57
C ALA A 281 -1.94 -17.47 21.47
N SER A 282 -2.45 -16.32 21.02
CA SER A 282 -2.55 -15.12 21.84
C SER A 282 -3.44 -15.50 23.01
N ARG A 283 -2.81 -15.70 24.17
CA ARG A 283 -3.51 -15.74 25.46
C ARG A 283 -3.82 -14.31 25.88
#